data_AF-A0A3L7JU03-F1
#
_entry.id   AF-A0A3L7JU03-F1
#
_cell.length_a   1.000
_cell.length_b   1.000
_cell.length_c   1.000
_cell.angle_alpha   90.00
_cell.angle_beta   90.00
_cell.angle_gamma   90.00
#
_symmetry.space_group_name_H-M   'P 1'
#
loop_
_entity.id
_entity.type
_entity.pdbx_description
1 polymer ?
#
loop_
_entity_poly.entity_id
_entity_poly.type
_entity_poly.pdbx_seq_one_letter_code
_entity_poly.pdbx_strand_id
1 'polypeptide(L)'
;MSLIEMIVLPMLMGGIGGLGHILVFKDGEFTFPRKFVTENGETHYVFGSIKDILIGIIAGLLSVLPVAESVPIWYVVYISLVSGIGGSSVITRKLEQSLERTKDYYLGELARYRLETKSDHGSTKHNEVNPVDDVEGRESQG
;
A
#
# COMPACT_ATOMS: atom_id res chain seq x y z
N MET A 1 -7.93 22.30 -30.25
CA MET A 1 -8.41 21.34 -29.23
C MET A 1 -9.19 22.11 -28.18
N SER A 2 -10.33 21.58 -27.75
CA SER A 2 -11.07 22.09 -26.60
C SER A 2 -10.34 21.73 -25.28
N LEU A 3 -10.55 22.51 -24.21
CA LEU A 3 -10.09 22.17 -22.86
C LEU A 3 -10.51 20.76 -22.42
N ILE A 4 -11.68 20.30 -22.89
CA ILE A 4 -12.18 18.95 -22.63
C ILE A 4 -11.27 17.89 -23.28
N GLU A 5 -10.83 18.11 -24.52
CA GLU A 5 -9.95 17.20 -25.25
C GLU A 5 -8.52 17.21 -24.70
N MET A 6 -8.09 18.34 -24.12
CA MET A 6 -6.75 18.53 -23.59
C MET A 6 -6.57 17.97 -22.17
N ILE A 7 -7.66 17.90 -21.39
CA ILE A 7 -7.60 17.53 -19.96
C ILE A 7 -8.42 16.28 -19.69
N VAL A 8 -9.71 16.31 -20.03
CA VAL A 8 -10.66 15.24 -19.65
C VAL A 8 -10.36 13.96 -20.41
N LEU A 9 -10.10 14.05 -21.72
CA LEU A 9 -9.83 12.88 -22.54
C LEU A 9 -8.55 12.12 -22.12
N PRO A 10 -7.38 12.78 -21.93
CA PRO A 10 -6.18 12.13 -21.40
C PRO A 10 -6.37 11.49 -20.03
N MET A 11 -7.11 12.16 -19.14
CA MET A 11 -7.42 11.63 -17.82
C MET A 11 -8.24 10.35 -17.92
N LEU A 12 -9.30 10.33 -18.73
CA LEU A 12 -10.14 9.15 -18.93
C LEU A 12 -9.33 7.99 -19.54
N MET A 13 -8.55 8.27 -20.59
CA MET A 13 -7.74 7.26 -21.27
C MET A 13 -6.61 6.73 -20.38
N GLY A 14 -5.99 7.60 -19.59
CA GLY A 14 -5.03 7.21 -18.56
C GLY A 14 -5.65 6.34 -17.49
N GLY A 15 -6.85 6.68 -17.01
CA GLY A 15 -7.60 5.86 -16.05
C GLY A 15 -7.97 4.48 -16.60
N ILE A 16 -8.40 4.40 -17.86
CA ILE A 16 -8.61 3.12 -18.56
C ILE A 16 -7.30 2.35 -18.67
N GLY A 17 -6.18 3.02 -18.93
CA GLY A 17 -4.86 2.41 -18.88
C GLY A 17 -4.52 1.83 -17.50
N GLY A 18 -4.87 2.54 -16.43
CA GLY A 18 -4.75 2.04 -15.05
C GLY A 18 -5.63 0.82 -14.77
N LEU A 19 -6.84 0.75 -15.33
CA LEU A 19 -7.68 -0.47 -15.29
C LEU A 19 -7.05 -1.62 -16.09
N GLY A 20 -6.50 -1.33 -17.26
CA GLY A 20 -5.74 -2.29 -18.07
C GLY A 20 -4.54 -2.84 -17.31
N HIS A 21 -3.85 -2.01 -16.53
CA HIS A 21 -2.78 -2.47 -15.65
C HIS A 21 -3.27 -3.50 -14.62
N ILE A 22 -4.41 -3.27 -13.98
CA ILE A 22 -4.99 -4.24 -13.02
C ILE A 22 -5.32 -5.56 -13.72
N LEU A 23 -5.94 -5.50 -14.90
CA LEU A 23 -6.32 -6.69 -15.66
C LEU A 23 -5.11 -7.52 -16.10
N VAL A 24 -4.04 -6.87 -16.58
CA VAL A 24 -2.88 -7.55 -17.16
C VAL A 24 -1.84 -7.96 -16.13
N PHE A 25 -1.60 -7.12 -15.10
CA PHE A 25 -0.48 -7.30 -14.17
C PHE A 25 -0.90 -7.73 -12.76
N LYS A 26 -2.20 -7.73 -12.45
CA LYS A 26 -2.72 -8.22 -11.16
C LYS A 26 -3.70 -9.37 -11.35
N ASP A 27 -3.61 -10.09 -12.47
CA ASP A 27 -4.51 -11.19 -12.84
C ASP A 27 -6.01 -10.83 -12.75
N GLY A 28 -6.34 -9.55 -12.91
CA GLY A 28 -7.70 -9.04 -12.75
C GLY A 28 -8.21 -8.95 -11.31
N GLU A 29 -7.37 -9.19 -10.30
CA GLU A 29 -7.76 -9.08 -8.89
C GLU A 29 -7.98 -7.61 -8.49
N PHE A 30 -9.23 -7.18 -8.58
CA PHE A 30 -9.65 -5.87 -8.12
C PHE A 30 -9.88 -5.88 -6.60
N THR A 31 -8.96 -5.26 -5.86
CA THR A 31 -9.09 -5.11 -4.40
C THR A 31 -9.73 -3.77 -4.07
N PHE A 32 -10.92 -3.80 -3.47
CA PHE A 32 -11.57 -2.59 -2.97
C PHE A 32 -10.83 -2.01 -1.76
N PRO A 33 -10.86 -0.68 -1.58
CA PRO A 33 -10.23 -0.03 -0.44
C PRO A 33 -10.84 -0.57 0.86
N ARG A 34 -9.99 -0.95 1.81
CA ARG A 34 -10.40 -1.42 3.13
C ARG A 34 -9.82 -0.52 4.21
N LYS A 35 -10.63 -0.26 5.21
CA LYS A 35 -10.24 0.41 6.45
C LYS A 35 -9.99 -0.66 7.50
N PHE A 36 -8.84 -0.58 8.18
CA PHE A 36 -8.51 -1.46 9.30
C PHE A 36 -8.25 -0.60 10.52
N VAL A 37 -8.73 -1.06 11.68
CA VAL A 37 -8.47 -0.43 12.97
C VAL A 37 -7.47 -1.33 13.70
N THR A 38 -6.31 -0.78 14.05
CA THR A 38 -5.27 -1.48 14.79
C THR A 38 -5.72 -1.67 16.25
N GLU A 39 -5.15 -2.63 16.98
CA GLU A 39 -5.44 -2.86 18.40
C GLU A 39 -5.17 -1.61 19.28
N ASN A 40 -4.30 -0.71 18.80
CA ASN A 40 -4.00 0.58 19.42
C ASN A 40 -5.04 1.68 19.11
N GLY A 41 -6.13 1.36 18.39
CA GLY A 41 -7.18 2.31 17.99
C GLY A 41 -6.86 3.16 16.76
N GLU A 42 -5.69 2.95 16.12
CA GLU A 42 -5.30 3.70 14.92
C GLU A 42 -6.04 3.19 13.67
N THR A 43 -6.57 4.09 12.85
CA THR A 43 -7.26 3.74 11.61
C THR A 43 -6.33 3.86 10.40
N HIS A 44 -6.03 2.74 9.74
CA HIS A 44 -5.28 2.71 8.49
C HIS A 44 -6.20 2.49 7.28
N TYR A 45 -5.92 3.23 6.20
CA TYR A 45 -6.62 3.12 4.92
C TYR A 45 -5.73 2.42 3.91
N VAL A 46 -6.21 1.31 3.37
CA VAL A 46 -5.57 0.60 2.26
C VAL A 46 -6.38 0.89 1.02
N PHE A 47 -5.81 1.68 0.09
CA PHE A 47 -6.51 2.13 -1.12
C PHE A 47 -6.70 1.04 -2.20
N GLY A 48 -6.18 -0.17 -2.00
CA GLY A 48 -6.41 -1.32 -2.88
C GLY A 48 -5.96 -1.06 -4.32
N SER A 49 -6.77 -1.47 -5.30
CA SER A 49 -6.54 -1.31 -6.75
C SER A 49 -6.98 0.05 -7.29
N ILE A 50 -7.63 0.91 -6.47
CA ILE A 50 -8.01 2.27 -6.88
C ILE A 50 -6.77 3.13 -7.15
N LYS A 51 -5.66 2.85 -6.45
CA LYS A 51 -4.38 3.55 -6.66
C LYS A 51 -3.89 3.45 -8.11
N ASP A 52 -4.08 2.31 -8.77
CA ASP A 52 -3.65 2.10 -10.15
C ASP A 52 -4.45 2.96 -11.13
N ILE A 53 -5.75 3.14 -10.88
CA ILE A 53 -6.61 4.02 -11.68
C ILE A 53 -6.16 5.48 -11.52
N LEU A 54 -5.94 5.93 -10.28
CA LEU A 54 -5.50 7.30 -10.00
C LEU A 54 -4.13 7.59 -10.61
N ILE A 55 -3.18 6.66 -10.48
CA ILE A 55 -1.87 6.75 -11.10
C ILE A 55 -2.02 6.81 -12.63
N GLY A 56 -2.88 5.97 -13.19
CA GLY A 56 -3.19 5.97 -14.61
C GLY A 56 -3.71 7.33 -15.11
N ILE A 57 -4.66 7.94 -14.39
CA ILE A 57 -5.21 9.27 -14.71
C ILE A 57 -4.10 10.33 -14.73
N ILE A 58 -3.26 10.36 -13.68
CA ILE A 58 -2.17 11.34 -13.57
C ILE A 58 -1.13 11.12 -14.67
N ALA A 59 -0.72 9.87 -14.90
CA ALA A 59 0.24 9.52 -15.93
C ALA A 59 -0.28 9.86 -17.34
N GLY A 60 -1.56 9.58 -17.60
CA GLY A 60 -2.23 9.91 -18.86
C GLY A 60 -2.23 11.40 -19.15
N LEU A 61 -2.56 12.23 -18.16
CA LEU A 61 -2.51 13.69 -18.29
C LEU A 61 -1.08 14.20 -18.49
N LEU A 62 -0.15 13.83 -17.60
CA LEU A 62 1.22 14.34 -17.62
C LEU A 62 1.97 13.98 -18.92
N SER A 63 1.66 12.82 -19.51
CA SER A 63 2.28 12.37 -20.76
C SER A 63 1.87 13.19 -21.99
N VAL A 64 0.71 13.84 -21.95
CA VAL A 64 0.15 14.56 -23.09
C VAL A 64 0.46 16.05 -23.02
N LEU A 65 0.65 16.63 -21.83
CA LEU A 65 0.99 18.05 -21.66
C LEU A 65 2.10 18.57 -22.60
N PRO A 66 3.21 17.85 -22.85
CA PRO A 66 4.30 18.36 -23.69
C PRO A 66 3.97 18.38 -25.19
N VAL A 67 2.95 17.63 -25.62
CA VAL A 67 2.65 17.36 -27.04
C VAL A 67 1.22 17.74 -27.43
N ALA A 68 0.38 18.16 -26.48
CA ALA A 68 -1.06 18.34 -26.64
C ALA A 68 -1.45 19.26 -27.81
N GLU A 69 -0.66 20.30 -28.08
CA GLU A 69 -0.93 21.25 -29.17
C GLU A 69 -0.38 20.81 -30.52
N SER A 70 0.51 19.81 -30.53
CA SER A 70 1.31 19.41 -31.69
C SER A 70 0.81 18.14 -32.36
N VAL A 71 0.05 17.30 -31.64
CA VAL A 71 -0.36 15.98 -32.13
C VAL A 71 -1.87 15.86 -32.35
N PRO A 72 -2.31 15.04 -33.33
CA PRO A 72 -3.71 14.70 -33.50
C PRO A 72 -4.32 14.03 -32.25
N ILE A 73 -5.63 14.19 -32.07
CA ILE A 73 -6.40 13.63 -30.94
C ILE A 73 -6.19 12.12 -30.77
N TRP A 74 -6.07 11.36 -31.87
CA TRP A 74 -5.82 9.91 -31.81
C TRP A 74 -4.48 9.55 -31.13
N TYR A 75 -3.44 10.37 -31.32
CA TYR A 75 -2.16 10.17 -30.63
C TYR A 75 -2.27 10.49 -29.14
N VAL A 76 -3.08 11.50 -28.77
CA VAL A 76 -3.37 11.81 -27.36
C VAL A 76 -3.98 10.60 -26.66
N VAL A 77 -4.96 9.95 -27.29
CA VAL A 77 -5.58 8.73 -26.75
C VAL A 77 -4.55 7.61 -26.56
N TYR A 78 -3.72 7.37 -27.57
CA TYR A 78 -2.71 6.30 -27.52
C TYR A 78 -1.66 6.54 -26.44
N ILE A 79 -1.08 7.75 -26.41
CA ILE A 79 -0.05 8.14 -25.43
C ILE A 79 -0.61 8.03 -24.01
N SER A 80 -1.82 8.52 -23.76
CA SER A 80 -2.44 8.44 -22.44
C SER A 80 -2.71 7.01 -21.99
N LEU A 81 -3.18 6.12 -22.87
CA LEU A 81 -3.40 4.70 -22.56
C LEU A 81 -2.10 3.99 -22.21
N VAL A 82 -1.08 4.12 -23.07
CA VAL A 82 0.23 3.48 -22.86
C VAL A 82 0.90 4.01 -21.59
N SER A 83 0.83 5.32 -21.36
CA SER A 83 1.31 5.95 -20.13
C SER A 83 0.55 5.47 -18.90
N GLY A 84 -0.78 5.31 -19.00
CA GLY A 84 -1.60 4.80 -17.90
C GLY A 84 -1.23 3.37 -17.50
N ILE A 85 -0.99 2.49 -18.48
CA ILE A 85 -0.56 1.10 -18.23
C ILE A 85 0.87 1.06 -17.68
N GLY A 86 1.80 1.72 -18.39
CA GLY A 86 3.23 1.69 -18.06
C GLY A 86 3.57 2.42 -16.77
N GLY A 87 2.99 3.60 -16.56
CA GLY A 87 3.18 4.42 -15.36
C GLY A 87 2.71 3.70 -14.10
N SER A 88 1.54 3.04 -14.17
CA SER A 88 1.02 2.22 -13.07
C SER A 88 1.94 1.05 -12.72
N SER A 89 2.55 0.40 -13.71
CA SER A 89 3.49 -0.71 -13.52
C SER A 89 4.79 -0.27 -12.84
N VAL A 90 5.40 0.81 -13.33
CA VAL A 90 6.68 1.30 -12.78
C VAL A 90 6.51 1.79 -11.34
N ILE A 91 5.43 2.53 -11.05
CA ILE A 91 5.17 3.04 -9.70
C ILE A 91 4.82 1.91 -8.74
N THR A 92 4.00 0.94 -9.17
CA THR A 92 3.66 -0.24 -8.34
C THR A 92 4.91 -1.03 -7.99
N ARG A 93 5.79 -1.30 -8.97
CA ARG A 93 7.04 -2.02 -8.73
C ARG A 93 7.99 -1.27 -7.79
N LYS A 94 8.09 0.06 -7.90
CA LYS A 94 8.89 0.88 -6.98
C LYS A 94 8.32 0.87 -5.56
N LEU A 95 6.98 0.92 -5.43
CA LEU A 95 6.30 0.83 -4.14
C LEU A 95 6.55 -0.53 -3.48
N GLU A 96 6.42 -1.62 -4.23
CA GLU A 96 6.67 -2.98 -3.72
C GLU A 96 8.11 -3.16 -3.27
N GLN A 97 9.09 -2.73 -4.07
CA GLN A 97 10.51 -2.75 -3.69
C GLN A 97 10.79 -1.93 -2.43
N SER A 98 10.15 -0.77 -2.29
CA SER A 98 10.29 0.06 -1.10
C SER A 98 9.67 -0.61 0.13
N LEU A 99 8.51 -1.26 -0.05
CA LEU A 99 7.81 -1.96 1.02
C LEU A 99 8.60 -3.19 1.48
N GLU A 100 9.15 -3.95 0.53
CA GLU A 100 9.97 -5.14 0.79
C GLU A 100 11.24 -4.79 1.55
N ARG A 101 11.96 -3.74 1.12
CA ARG A 101 13.13 -3.22 1.86
C ARG A 101 12.78 -2.79 3.29
N THR A 102 11.64 -2.14 3.47
CA THR A 102 11.18 -1.69 4.79
C THR A 102 10.85 -2.89 5.68
N LYS A 103 10.16 -3.90 5.13
CA LYS A 103 9.82 -5.14 5.83
C LYS A 103 11.08 -5.90 6.25
N ASP A 104 12.05 -6.06 5.35
CA ASP A 104 13.30 -6.76 5.63
C ASP A 104 14.11 -6.04 6.71
N TYR A 105 14.12 -4.70 6.69
CA TYR A 105 14.75 -3.88 7.73
C TYR A 105 14.14 -4.18 9.11
N TYR A 106 12.81 -4.08 9.25
CA TYR A 106 12.13 -4.35 10.53
C TYR A 106 12.26 -5.80 10.99
N LEU A 107 12.18 -6.78 10.08
CA LEU A 107 12.37 -8.18 10.42
C LEU A 107 13.80 -8.47 10.88
N GLY A 108 14.80 -7.84 10.26
CA GLY A 108 16.19 -7.92 10.69
C GLY A 108 16.41 -7.31 12.07
N GLU A 109 15.75 -6.18 12.35
CA GLU A 109 15.83 -5.50 13.65
C GLU A 109 15.14 -6.33 14.76
N LEU A 110 13.95 -6.87 14.50
CA LEU A 110 13.27 -7.82 15.41
C LEU A 110 14.10 -9.10 15.65
N ALA A 111 14.75 -9.64 14.61
CA ALA A 111 15.63 -10.79 14.74
C ALA A 111 16.86 -10.48 15.61
N ARG A 112 17.41 -9.26 15.51
CA ARG A 112 18.48 -8.78 16.39
C ARG A 112 18.03 -8.66 17.84
N TYR A 113 16.89 -8.04 18.11
CA TYR A 113 16.34 -7.96 19.47
C TYR A 113 16.07 -9.35 20.07
N ARG A 114 15.62 -10.31 19.25
CA ARG A 114 15.43 -11.70 19.68
C ARG A 114 16.75 -12.43 19.95
N LEU A 115 17.83 -12.07 19.26
CA LEU A 115 19.16 -12.63 19.47
C LEU A 115 19.83 -12.04 20.71
N GLU A 116 19.71 -10.73 20.94
CA GLU A 116 20.22 -10.06 22.16
C GLU A 116 19.51 -10.57 23.42
N THR A 117 18.18 -10.75 23.38
CA THR A 117 17.44 -11.36 24.50
C THR A 117 17.78 -12.83 24.75
N LYS A 118 18.23 -13.57 23.72
CA LYS A 118 18.71 -14.96 23.88
C LYS A 118 20.17 -15.03 24.35
N SER A 119 21.03 -14.08 23.99
CA SER A 119 22.45 -14.10 24.39
C SER A 119 22.68 -13.70 25.85
N ASP A 120 21.73 -12.98 26.47
CA ASP A 120 21.83 -12.55 27.87
C ASP A 120 21.13 -13.47 28.88
N HIS A 121 20.56 -14.61 28.43
CA HIS A 121 19.94 -15.62 29.29
C HIS A 121 20.76 -16.92 29.38
N GLY A 122 22.07 -16.76 29.50
CA GLY A 122 23.01 -17.77 29.98
C GLY A 122 23.34 -17.58 31.46
N SER A 123 22.35 -17.42 32.34
CA SER A 123 22.57 -17.49 33.79
C SER A 123 21.37 -18.13 34.47
N THR A 124 21.53 -19.41 34.78
CA THR A 124 20.68 -20.20 35.68
C THR A 124 20.62 -19.55 37.06
N LYS A 125 19.52 -18.86 37.36
CA LYS A 125 18.96 -18.84 38.71
C LYS A 125 17.44 -19.00 38.66
N HIS A 126 17.02 -20.12 39.23
CA HIS A 126 15.67 -20.44 39.67
C HIS A 126 14.99 -19.19 40.25
N ASN A 127 13.88 -18.76 39.67
CA ASN A 127 12.90 -17.94 40.37
C ASN A 127 11.67 -18.83 40.56
N GLU A 128 11.53 -19.37 41.77
CA GLU A 128 10.26 -19.92 42.24
C GLU A 128 9.22 -18.80 42.19
N VAL A 129 8.22 -18.98 41.33
CA VAL A 129 7.01 -18.15 41.32
C VAL A 129 6.11 -18.71 42.41
N ASN A 130 5.98 -17.98 43.52
CA ASN A 130 5.00 -18.32 44.55
C ASN A 130 3.60 -17.94 44.03
N PRO A 131 2.62 -18.86 43.97
CA PRO A 131 1.27 -18.51 43.58
C PRO A 131 0.63 -17.66 44.68
N VAL A 132 0.11 -16.49 44.30
CA VAL A 132 -0.70 -15.62 45.16
C VAL A 132 -2.14 -16.11 45.04
N ASP A 133 -2.51 -17.07 45.88
CA ASP A 133 -3.91 -17.38 46.19
C ASP A 133 -4.03 -17.44 47.71
N ASP A 134 -4.66 -16.41 48.28
CA ASP A 134 -5.50 -16.46 49.49
C ASP A 134 -5.91 -15.02 49.84
N VAL A 135 -6.88 -14.48 49.09
CA VAL A 135 -7.70 -13.37 49.58
C VAL A 135 -8.93 -14.00 50.22
N GLU A 136 -8.84 -14.23 51.53
CA GLU A 136 -9.92 -14.69 52.39
C GLU A 136 -11.19 -13.87 52.16
N GLY A 137 -12.27 -14.55 51.77
CA GLY A 137 -13.63 -14.05 51.87
C GLY A 137 -14.13 -14.17 53.32
N ARG A 138 -14.29 -13.01 53.98
CA ARG A 138 -15.09 -12.79 55.21
C ARG A 138 -15.52 -11.30 55.13
N GLU A 139 -16.76 -10.86 55.28
CA GLU A 139 -17.96 -11.42 55.88
C GLU A 139 -19.18 -10.69 55.26
N SER A 140 -20.24 -11.44 54.98
CA SER A 140 -21.60 -10.92 54.91
C SER A 140 -22.42 -11.76 55.89
N GLN A 141 -22.92 -11.13 56.96
CA GLN A 141 -24.21 -11.37 57.61
C GLN A 141 -24.33 -10.55 58.91
N GLY A 142 -25.46 -9.87 59.07
CA GLY A 142 -25.87 -9.22 60.33
C GLY A 142 -26.65 -7.94 60.13
#